data_AF-A0A497NCF6-F1
#
_entry.id   AF-A0A497NCF6-F1
#
_cell.length_a   1.000
_cell.length_b   1.000
_cell.length_c   1.000
_cell.angle_alpha   90.00
_cell.angle_beta   90.00
_cell.angle_gamma   90.00
#
_symmetry.space_group_name_H-M   'P 1'
#
loop_
_entity.id
_entity.type
_entity.pdbx_description
1 polymer ?
#
loop_
_entity_poly.entity_id
_entity_poly.type
_entity_poly.pdbx_seq_one_letter_code
_entity_poly.pdbx_strand_id
1 'polypeptide(L)'
;MSPGFRRFQRGFTDLTYFCDKVYRRLRNFRPSPTVIGVILVGVSIFLLGGGVYDILIQPISIFPMRGRLLVWYPQRIHEQFLTESIDVMILYALGVGGLIFIYYSTRYFRNPRQATILIFIGITLTILAFIALEALLYWKIYGSV
;
A
#
# COMPACT_ATOMS: atom_id res chain seq x y z
N MET A 1 -51.98 -12.87 -13.58
CA MET A 1 -50.58 -12.84 -13.10
C MET A 1 -49.89 -11.60 -13.70
N SER A 2 -49.54 -10.62 -12.85
CA SER A 2 -49.18 -9.25 -13.27
C SER A 2 -47.85 -9.18 -14.07
N PRO A 3 -47.78 -8.38 -15.15
CA PRO A 3 -46.60 -8.26 -16.03
C PRO A 3 -45.33 -7.73 -15.33
N GLY A 4 -45.44 -7.11 -14.15
CA GLY A 4 -44.29 -6.61 -13.38
C GLY A 4 -43.38 -7.70 -12.79
N PHE A 5 -43.94 -8.84 -12.38
CA PHE A 5 -43.18 -9.92 -11.71
C PHE A 5 -42.19 -10.62 -12.66
N ARG A 6 -42.51 -10.68 -13.97
CA ARG A 6 -41.65 -11.27 -15.01
C ARG A 6 -40.42 -10.44 -15.36
N ARG A 7 -40.46 -9.11 -15.21
CA ARG A 7 -39.29 -8.24 -15.44
C ARG A 7 -38.26 -8.35 -14.32
N PHE A 8 -38.72 -8.48 -13.08
CA PHE A 8 -37.85 -8.65 -11.92
C PHE A 8 -37.08 -9.97 -11.99
N GLN A 9 -37.74 -11.08 -12.35
CA GLN A 9 -37.08 -12.38 -12.49
C GLN A 9 -36.01 -12.41 -13.61
N ARG A 10 -36.20 -11.68 -14.71
CA ARG A 10 -35.21 -11.56 -15.81
C ARG A 10 -33.93 -10.85 -15.37
N GLY A 11 -34.04 -9.77 -14.58
CA GLY A 11 -32.87 -9.06 -14.05
C GLY A 11 -32.00 -9.92 -13.14
N PHE A 12 -32.60 -10.79 -12.32
CA PHE A 12 -31.85 -11.76 -11.51
C PHE A 12 -31.18 -12.83 -12.37
N THR A 13 -31.83 -13.30 -13.44
CA THR A 13 -31.22 -14.28 -14.35
C THR A 13 -30.04 -13.67 -15.10
N ASP A 14 -30.17 -12.42 -15.57
CA ASP A 14 -29.09 -11.68 -16.23
C ASP A 14 -27.90 -11.42 -15.28
N LEU A 15 -28.17 -11.12 -14.00
CA LEU A 15 -27.13 -10.95 -12.98
C LEU A 15 -26.40 -12.26 -12.67
N THR A 16 -27.14 -13.37 -12.49
CA THR A 16 -26.52 -14.69 -12.27
C THR A 16 -25.68 -15.12 -13.48
N TYR A 17 -26.14 -14.86 -14.70
CA TYR A 17 -25.39 -15.14 -15.92
C TYR A 17 -24.12 -14.28 -16.02
N PHE A 18 -24.20 -13.00 -15.65
CA PHE A 18 -23.02 -12.12 -15.60
C PHE A 18 -22.00 -12.59 -14.56
N CYS A 19 -22.43 -12.90 -13.34
CA CYS A 19 -21.57 -13.44 -12.29
C CYS A 19 -20.90 -14.74 -12.72
N ASP A 20 -21.64 -15.64 -13.35
CA ASP A 20 -21.12 -16.94 -13.79
C ASP A 20 -20.17 -16.80 -15.00
N LYS A 21 -20.40 -15.81 -15.86
CA LYS A 21 -19.50 -15.43 -16.97
C LYS A 21 -18.19 -14.79 -16.46
N VAL A 22 -18.27 -13.93 -15.45
CA VAL A 22 -17.10 -13.33 -14.79
C VAL A 22 -16.33 -14.42 -14.02
N TYR A 23 -17.03 -15.27 -13.28
CA TYR A 23 -16.45 -16.40 -12.56
C TYR A 23 -15.71 -17.37 -13.50
N ARG A 24 -16.30 -17.75 -14.64
CA ARG A 24 -15.62 -18.60 -15.63
C ARG A 24 -14.39 -17.93 -16.26
N ARG A 25 -14.43 -16.62 -16.49
CA ARG A 25 -13.26 -15.86 -16.96
C ARG A 25 -12.15 -15.82 -15.92
N LEU A 26 -12.48 -15.60 -14.65
CA LEU A 26 -11.54 -15.60 -13.54
C LEU A 26 -10.97 -16.99 -13.25
N ARG A 27 -11.78 -18.06 -13.38
CA ARG A 27 -11.35 -19.45 -13.15
C ARG A 27 -10.27 -19.92 -14.13
N ASN A 28 -10.33 -19.46 -15.38
CA ASN A 28 -9.30 -19.76 -16.37
C ASN A 28 -8.13 -18.77 -16.34
N PHE A 29 -8.28 -17.67 -15.61
CA PHE A 29 -7.19 -16.74 -15.36
C PHE A 29 -6.30 -17.37 -14.29
N ARG A 30 -5.12 -17.86 -14.69
CA ARG A 30 -4.05 -18.26 -13.75
C ARG A 30 -3.11 -17.08 -13.56
N PRO A 31 -3.40 -16.13 -12.64
CA PRO A 31 -2.52 -15.01 -12.43
C PRO A 31 -1.14 -15.51 -12.02
N SER A 32 -0.09 -14.90 -12.57
CA SER A 32 1.28 -15.21 -12.19
C SER A 32 1.44 -15.02 -10.67
N PRO A 33 2.12 -15.93 -9.94
CA PRO A 33 2.40 -15.78 -8.52
C PRO A 33 3.07 -14.43 -8.18
N THR A 34 3.85 -13.88 -9.11
CA THR A 34 4.47 -12.55 -8.95
C THR A 34 3.43 -11.43 -8.92
N VAL A 35 2.41 -11.49 -9.77
CA VAL A 35 1.32 -10.49 -9.82
C VAL A 35 0.52 -10.53 -8.53
N ILE A 36 0.20 -11.74 -8.05
CA ILE A 36 -0.49 -11.92 -6.77
C ILE A 36 0.36 -11.33 -5.63
N GLY A 37 1.66 -11.63 -5.62
CA GLY A 37 2.59 -11.10 -4.61
C GLY A 37 2.65 -9.57 -4.61
N VAL A 38 2.75 -8.93 -5.79
CA VAL A 38 2.77 -7.47 -5.91
C VAL A 38 1.47 -6.85 -5.41
N ILE A 39 0.32 -7.43 -5.77
CA ILE A 39 -0.99 -6.96 -5.29
C ILE A 39 -1.06 -7.08 -3.77
N LEU A 40 -0.64 -8.23 -3.22
CA LEU A 40 -0.72 -8.48 -1.78
C LEU A 40 0.20 -7.54 -1.00
N VAL A 41 1.41 -7.29 -1.48
CA VAL A 41 2.32 -6.28 -0.91
C VAL A 41 1.70 -4.89 -0.98
N GLY A 42 1.15 -4.49 -2.12
CA GLY A 42 0.52 -3.18 -2.29
C GLY A 42 -0.66 -2.98 -1.34
N VAL A 43 -1.52 -3.99 -1.21
CA VAL A 43 -2.65 -3.98 -0.26
C VAL A 43 -2.13 -3.89 1.18
N SER A 44 -1.11 -4.66 1.56
CA SER A 44 -0.52 -4.58 2.90
C SER A 44 0.05 -3.20 3.20
N ILE A 45 0.80 -2.59 2.27
CA ILE A 45 1.34 -1.24 2.43
C ILE A 45 0.22 -0.22 2.60
N PHE A 46 -0.82 -0.30 1.76
CA PHE A 46 -1.96 0.61 1.82
C PHE A 46 -2.71 0.49 3.16
N LEU A 47 -2.97 -0.73 3.63
CA LEU A 47 -3.66 -0.95 4.89
C LEU A 47 -2.83 -0.48 6.09
N LEU A 48 -1.53 -0.80 6.11
CA LEU A 48 -0.64 -0.43 7.22
C LEU A 48 -0.28 1.06 7.22
N GLY A 49 -0.21 1.70 6.05
CA GLY A 49 0.12 3.12 5.93
C GLY A 49 -1.02 4.08 6.28
N GLY A 50 -2.23 3.57 6.58
CA GLY A 50 -3.38 4.40 6.94
C GLY A 50 -4.38 4.64 5.80
N GLY A 51 -4.32 3.89 4.71
CA GLY A 51 -5.22 4.10 3.56
C GLY A 51 -6.71 3.95 3.89
N VAL A 52 -7.05 3.13 4.88
CA VAL A 52 -8.43 3.03 5.40
C VAL A 52 -8.82 4.31 6.15
N TYR A 53 -7.90 4.86 6.95
CA TYR A 53 -8.10 6.11 7.67
C TYR A 53 -8.34 7.27 6.70
N ASP A 54 -7.55 7.33 5.63
CA ASP A 54 -7.67 8.38 4.60
C ASP A 54 -9.04 8.37 3.91
N ILE A 55 -9.56 7.19 3.58
CA ILE A 55 -10.88 7.06 2.93
C ILE A 55 -12.01 7.46 3.88
N LEU A 56 -11.93 7.06 5.16
CA LEU A 56 -13.02 7.24 6.12
C LEU A 56 -13.08 8.65 6.71
N ILE A 57 -11.91 9.20 7.05
CA ILE A 57 -11.82 10.44 7.84
C ILE A 57 -11.50 11.65 6.96
N GLN A 58 -10.98 11.44 5.75
CA GLN A 58 -10.58 12.50 4.80
C GLN A 58 -9.76 13.60 5.49
N PRO A 59 -8.60 13.24 6.06
CA PRO A 59 -7.81 14.17 6.85
C PRO A 59 -7.32 15.34 5.99
N ILE A 60 -7.20 16.50 6.63
CA ILE A 60 -6.66 17.71 6.01
C ILE A 60 -5.23 17.40 5.52
N SER A 61 -4.88 17.77 4.29
CA SER A 61 -3.57 17.42 3.73
C SER A 61 -2.43 18.24 4.33
N ILE A 62 -2.68 19.53 4.62
CA ILE A 62 -1.69 20.48 5.13
C ILE A 62 -2.40 21.49 6.03
N PHE A 63 -1.92 21.71 7.25
CA PHE A 63 -2.49 22.70 8.17
C PHE A 63 -1.60 23.95 8.25
N PRO A 64 -2.06 25.12 7.75
CA PRO A 64 -1.32 26.36 7.89
C PRO A 64 -1.51 26.90 9.31
N MET A 65 -0.45 26.95 10.12
CA MET A 65 -0.49 27.55 11.46
C MET A 65 0.55 28.66 11.60
N ARG A 66 0.09 29.88 11.93
CA ARG A 66 0.93 31.05 12.24
C ARG A 66 2.14 31.24 11.29
N GLY A 67 1.90 31.19 9.97
CA GLY A 67 2.95 31.44 8.97
C GLY A 67 3.92 30.28 8.71
N ARG A 68 3.70 29.10 9.32
CA ARG A 68 4.41 27.86 9.00
C ARG A 68 3.43 26.82 8.43
N LEU A 69 3.86 26.12 7.38
CA LEU A 69 3.15 24.95 6.88
C LEU A 69 3.54 23.76 7.76
N LEU A 70 2.61 23.31 8.61
CA LEU A 70 2.79 22.09 9.39
C LEU A 70 2.43 20.91 8.48
N VAL A 71 3.45 20.13 8.14
CA VAL A 71 3.31 18.86 7.40
C VAL A 71 2.98 17.70 8.36
N TRP A 72 3.18 17.90 9.67
CA TRP A 72 3.04 16.89 10.71
C TRP A 72 2.25 17.46 11.89
N TYR A 73 1.40 16.65 12.54
CA TYR A 73 0.69 17.06 13.77
C TYR A 73 1.31 16.39 15.00
N PRO A 74 2.17 17.09 15.75
CA PRO A 74 2.81 16.52 16.93
C PRO A 74 1.82 16.25 18.07
N GLN A 75 2.13 15.26 18.90
CA GLN A 75 1.43 14.91 20.15
C GLN A 75 0.00 14.37 20.00
N ARG A 76 -0.54 14.30 18.78
CA ARG A 76 -1.82 13.62 18.48
C ARG A 76 -1.57 12.32 17.73
N ILE A 77 -1.39 11.24 18.47
CA ILE A 77 -1.08 9.91 17.91
C ILE A 77 -2.24 9.36 17.05
N HIS A 78 -3.48 9.70 17.41
CA HIS A 78 -4.69 9.22 16.71
C HIS A 78 -5.09 10.05 15.48
N GLU A 79 -4.53 11.25 15.34
CA GLU A 79 -4.76 12.09 14.17
C GLU A 79 -3.63 11.83 13.17
N GLN A 80 -4.00 11.71 11.90
CA GLN A 80 -3.06 11.44 10.82
C GLN A 80 -3.39 12.36 9.66
N PHE A 81 -2.38 13.06 9.15
CA PHE A 81 -2.54 13.84 7.91
C PHE A 81 -2.38 12.95 6.68
N LEU A 82 -2.99 13.39 5.56
CA LEU A 82 -2.84 12.69 4.29
C LEU A 82 -1.36 12.63 3.85
N THR A 83 -0.58 13.67 4.13
CA THR A 83 0.84 13.70 3.77
C THR A 83 1.63 12.69 4.63
N GLU A 84 1.30 12.57 5.92
CA GLU A 84 1.92 11.58 6.81
C GLU A 84 1.62 10.14 6.36
N SER A 85 0.39 9.83 5.95
CA SER A 85 0.04 8.49 5.45
C SER A 85 0.79 8.14 4.17
N ILE A 86 0.86 9.08 3.23
CA ILE A 86 1.58 8.90 1.97
C ILE A 86 3.08 8.68 2.22
N ASP A 87 3.68 9.48 3.10
CA ASP A 87 5.10 9.35 3.44
C ASP A 87 5.41 7.97 4.03
N VAL A 88 4.58 7.49 4.97
CA VAL A 88 4.73 6.14 5.56
C VAL A 88 4.55 5.06 4.49
N MET A 89 3.57 5.18 3.59
CA MET A 89 3.37 4.22 2.49
C MET A 89 4.58 4.16 1.55
N ILE A 90 5.19 5.31 1.21
CA ILE A 90 6.39 5.38 0.39
C ILE A 90 7.56 4.69 1.10
N LEU A 91 7.75 4.96 2.40
CA LEU A 91 8.81 4.33 3.18
C LEU A 91 8.63 2.81 3.30
N TYR A 92 7.40 2.33 3.48
CA TYR A 92 7.11 0.90 3.44
C TYR A 92 7.39 0.28 2.06
N ALA A 93 7.04 0.96 0.97
CA ALA A 93 7.37 0.50 -0.38
C ALA A 93 8.88 0.42 -0.61
N LEU A 94 9.64 1.41 -0.15
CA LEU A 94 11.11 1.41 -0.23
C LEU A 94 11.72 0.29 0.63
N GLY A 95 11.23 0.09 1.85
CA GLY A 95 11.70 -0.98 2.74
C GLY A 95 11.45 -2.37 2.13
N VAL A 96 10.23 -2.63 1.63
CA VAL A 96 9.91 -3.90 0.96
C VAL A 96 10.70 -4.06 -0.34
N GLY A 97 10.88 -2.99 -1.12
CA GLY A 97 11.73 -2.99 -2.31
C GLY A 97 13.18 -3.36 -1.99
N GLY A 98 13.71 -2.84 -0.87
CA GLY A 98 15.03 -3.20 -0.36
C GLY A 98 15.15 -4.71 -0.07
N LEU A 99 14.18 -5.27 0.65
CA LEU A 99 14.12 -6.71 0.93
C LEU A 99 14.01 -7.56 -0.35
N ILE A 100 13.26 -7.10 -1.35
CA ILE A 100 13.15 -7.76 -2.65
C ILE A 100 14.51 -7.78 -3.37
N PHE A 101 15.29 -6.70 -3.33
CA PHE A 101 16.63 -6.69 -3.91
C PHE A 101 17.60 -7.63 -3.18
N ILE A 102 17.51 -7.73 -1.85
CA ILE A 102 18.26 -8.73 -1.08
C ILE A 102 17.86 -10.15 -1.51
N TYR A 103 16.57 -10.42 -1.67
CA TYR A 103 16.12 -11.73 -2.16
C TYR A 103 16.68 -12.02 -3.55
N TYR A 104 16.61 -11.08 -4.49
CA TYR A 104 17.12 -11.28 -5.83
C TYR A 104 18.64 -11.45 -5.88
N SER A 105 19.41 -10.85 -4.97
CA SER A 105 20.87 -11.03 -4.93
C SER A 105 21.25 -12.50 -4.77
N THR A 106 20.47 -13.29 -4.01
CA THR A 106 20.70 -14.74 -3.81
C THR A 106 20.53 -15.57 -5.09
N ARG A 107 19.68 -15.11 -6.03
CA ARG A 107 19.48 -15.76 -7.33
C ARG A 107 20.63 -15.51 -8.32
N TYR A 108 21.41 -14.44 -8.15
CA TYR A 108 22.53 -14.09 -9.04
C TYR A 108 23.87 -14.73 -8.62
N PHE A 109 23.86 -15.89 -7.96
CA PHE A 109 25.07 -16.58 -7.47
C PHE A 109 26.18 -16.74 -8.52
N ARG A 110 25.81 -16.92 -9.80
CA ARG A 110 26.77 -17.08 -10.91
C ARG A 110 27.48 -15.78 -11.31
N ASN A 111 26.94 -14.61 -10.96
CA ASN A 111 27.49 -13.29 -11.30
C ASN A 111 27.78 -12.50 -10.02
N PRO A 112 28.97 -12.69 -9.40
CA PRO A 112 29.25 -12.15 -8.06
C PRO A 112 29.16 -10.62 -8.00
N ARG A 113 29.58 -9.90 -9.05
CA ARG A 113 29.48 -8.43 -9.09
C ARG A 113 28.03 -7.93 -9.01
N GLN A 114 27.11 -8.59 -9.71
CA GLN A 114 25.69 -8.20 -9.72
C GLN A 114 25.03 -8.52 -8.39
N ALA A 115 25.32 -9.70 -7.81
CA ALA A 115 24.83 -10.07 -6.49
C ALA A 115 25.28 -9.07 -5.41
N THR A 116 26.55 -8.65 -5.43
CA THR A 116 27.08 -7.65 -4.49
C THR A 116 26.38 -6.30 -4.62
N ILE A 117 26.17 -5.79 -5.84
CA ILE A 117 25.48 -4.50 -6.03
C ILE A 117 24.03 -4.58 -5.51
N LEU A 118 23.31 -5.65 -5.84
CA LEU A 118 21.92 -5.84 -5.40
C LEU A 118 21.78 -5.94 -3.88
N ILE A 119 22.67 -6.69 -3.22
CA ILE A 119 22.62 -6.81 -1.76
C ILE A 119 22.96 -5.49 -1.07
N PHE A 120 23.94 -4.73 -1.57
CA PHE A 120 24.28 -3.41 -1.04
C PHE A 120 23.09 -2.44 -1.18
N ILE A 121 22.52 -2.32 -2.38
CA ILE A 121 21.35 -1.46 -2.62
C ILE A 121 20.18 -1.87 -1.72
N GLY A 122 19.91 -3.18 -1.62
CA GLY A 122 18.81 -3.70 -0.81
C GLY A 122 18.97 -3.40 0.68
N ILE A 123 20.18 -3.60 1.23
CA ILE A 123 20.49 -3.27 2.63
C ILE A 123 20.36 -1.76 2.86
N THR A 124 20.96 -0.94 2.00
CA THR A 124 20.89 0.53 2.12
C THR A 124 19.45 1.03 2.10
N LEU A 125 18.63 0.57 1.15
CA LEU A 125 17.21 0.96 1.09
C LEU A 125 16.45 0.55 2.35
N THR A 126 16.67 -0.68 2.83
CA THR A 126 15.97 -1.19 4.03
C THR A 126 16.36 -0.40 5.28
N ILE A 127 17.65 -0.12 5.47
CA ILE A 127 18.15 0.65 6.61
C ILE A 127 17.66 2.10 6.55
N LEU A 128 17.75 2.75 5.39
CA LEU A 128 17.28 4.13 5.23
C LEU A 128 15.78 4.24 5.49
N ALA A 129 14.98 3.31 4.99
CA ALA A 129 13.55 3.27 5.26
C ALA A 129 13.26 3.10 6.76
N PHE A 130 13.98 2.21 7.45
CA PHE A 130 13.85 2.01 8.88
C PHE A 130 14.21 3.26 9.70
N ILE A 131 15.37 3.87 9.42
CA ILE A 131 15.82 5.09 10.11
C ILE A 131 14.82 6.24 9.88
N ALA A 132 14.33 6.40 8.65
CA ALA A 132 13.35 7.44 8.33
C ALA A 132 12.03 7.21 9.07
N LEU A 133 11.53 5.97 9.15
CA LEU A 133 10.31 5.64 9.91
C LEU A 133 10.48 5.92 11.40
N GLU A 134 11.60 5.51 11.99
CA GLU A 134 11.91 5.79 13.40
C GLU A 134 12.01 7.29 13.66
N ALA A 135 12.63 8.04 12.75
CA ALA A 135 12.68 9.50 12.83
C ALA A 135 11.25 10.09 12.78
N LEU A 136 10.41 9.69 11.83
CA LEU A 136 9.02 10.18 11.75
C LEU A 136 8.23 9.87 13.02
N LEU A 137 8.36 8.65 13.55
CA LEU A 137 7.70 8.23 14.78
C LEU A 137 8.19 9.05 15.98
N TYR A 138 9.50 9.22 16.11
CA TYR A 138 10.12 10.01 17.18
C TYR A 138 9.61 11.45 17.15
N TRP A 139 9.56 12.07 15.97
CA TRP A 139 9.06 13.43 15.81
C TRP A 139 7.55 13.52 16.08
N LYS A 140 6.77 12.49 15.77
CA LYS A 140 5.34 12.47 16.09
C LYS A 140 5.08 12.38 17.59
N ILE A 141 5.89 11.61 18.32
CA ILE A 141 5.74 11.41 19.77
C ILE A 141 6.32 12.59 20.57
N TYR A 142 7.54 13.02 20.24
CA TYR A 142 8.32 13.98 21.03
C TYR A 142 8.42 15.35 20.40
N GLY A 143 7.96 15.54 19.16
CA GLY A 143 7.95 16.85 18.52
C GLY A 143 7.15 17.84 19.34
N SER A 144 7.80 18.89 19.82
CA SER A 144 7.15 20.07 20.37
C SER A 144 7.11 21.16 19.30
N VAL A 145 5.95 21.79 19.11
CA VAL A 145 5.78 23.00 18.26
C VAL A 145 6.03 24.24 19.09
#